data_AF-A0A8T3PIC6-F1
#
_entry.id   AF-A0A8T3PIC6-F1
#
_cell.length_a   1.000
_cell.length_b   1.000
_cell.length_c   1.000
_cell.angle_alpha   90.00
_cell.angle_beta   90.00
_cell.angle_gamma   90.00
#
_symmetry.space_group_name_H-M   'P 1'
#
loop_
_entity.id
_entity.type
_entity.pdbx_description
1 polymer ?
#
loop_
_entity_poly.entity_id
_entity_poly.type
_entity_poly.pdbx_seq_one_letter_code
_entity_poly.pdbx_strand_id
1 'polypeptide(L)' 'MSRGALRNHAEAVLADAYYKAIERTAAETGLPAEAFPAGCPYTLDQLLSADLFAE' A
#
# COMPACT_ATOMS: atom_id res chain seq x y z
N MET A 1 19.94 9.71 5.85
CA MET A 1 19.25 9.53 4.54
C MET A 1 18.54 10.82 4.20
N SER A 2 18.62 11.30 2.96
CA SER A 2 17.86 12.49 2.55
C SER A 2 16.39 12.12 2.30
N ARG A 3 15.48 13.10 2.41
CA ARG A 3 14.05 12.92 2.14
C ARG A 3 13.77 12.35 0.74
N GLY A 4 14.60 12.69 -0.25
CA GLY A 4 14.51 12.13 -1.60
C GLY A 4 14.85 10.64 -1.67
N ALA A 5 15.85 10.17 -0.91
CA ALA A 5 16.22 8.76 -0.89
C ALA A 5 15.13 7.87 -0.27
N LEU A 6 14.44 8.37 0.77
CA LEU A 6 13.32 7.67 1.41
C LEU A 6 12.11 7.54 0.48
N ARG A 7 11.78 8.61 -0.25
CA ARG A 7 10.70 8.60 -1.24
C ARG A 7 10.95 7.60 -2.36
N ASN A 8 12.13 7.62 -2.98
CA ASN A 8 12.46 6.69 -4.05
C ASN A 8 12.39 5.22 -3.57
N HIS A 9 12.83 4.97 -2.34
CA HIS A 9 12.72 3.65 -1.75
C HIS A 9 11.26 3.24 -1.55
N ALA A 10 10.42 4.13 -1.01
CA ALA A 10 9.00 3.88 -0.82
C ALA A 10 8.28 3.56 -2.13
N GLU A 11 8.58 4.29 -3.21
CA GLU A 11 8.03 4.01 -4.55
C GLU A 11 8.46 2.62 -5.05
N ALA A 12 9.72 2.25 -4.84
CA ALA A 12 10.27 0.97 -5.27
C ALA A 12 9.66 -0.23 -4.51
N VAL A 13 9.26 -0.06 -3.26
CA VAL A 13 8.71 -1.16 -2.43
C VAL A 13 7.17 -1.20 -2.39
N LEU A 14 6.48 -0.18 -2.93
CA LEU A 14 5.03 -0.03 -2.78
C LEU A 14 4.23 -1.25 -3.27
N ALA A 15 4.60 -1.82 -4.42
CA ALA A 15 3.91 -2.97 -4.98
C ALA A 15 4.04 -4.24 -4.10
N ASP A 16 5.25 -4.51 -3.60
CA ASP A 16 5.52 -5.63 -2.69
C ASP A 16 4.83 -5.43 -1.33
N ALA A 17 4.87 -4.21 -0.82
CA ALA A 17 4.17 -3.85 0.42
C ALA A 17 2.65 -4.06 0.29
N TYR A 18 2.06 -3.69 -0.85
CA TYR A 18 0.64 -3.88 -1.10
C TYR A 18 0.25 -5.36 -1.20
N TYR A 19 1.05 -6.17 -1.90
CA TYR A 19 0.82 -7.61 -1.99
C TYR A 19 0.85 -8.28 -0.59
N LYS A 20 1.83 -7.92 0.24
CA LYS A 20 1.88 -8.37 1.64
C LYS A 20 0.69 -7.90 2.48
N ALA A 21 0.15 -6.73 2.18
CA ALA A 21 -1.06 -6.24 2.84
C ALA A 21 -2.26 -7.13 2.50
N ILE A 22 -2.43 -7.51 1.22
CA ILE A 22 -3.48 -8.46 0.80
C ILE A 22 -3.33 -9.78 1.56
N GLU A 23 -2.14 -10.38 1.59
CA GLU A 23 -1.91 -11.66 2.28
C GLU A 23 -2.30 -11.60 3.77
N ARG A 24 -1.93 -10.51 4.45
CA ARG A 24 -2.28 -10.30 5.87
C ARG A 24 -3.78 -10.09 6.05
N THR A 25 -4.39 -9.22 5.25
CA THR A 25 -5.82 -8.94 5.35
C THR A 25 -6.65 -10.16 5.01
N ALA A 26 -6.25 -10.97 4.02
CA ALA A 26 -6.89 -12.25 3.71
C ALA A 26 -6.82 -13.21 4.90
N ALA A 27 -5.65 -13.33 5.55
CA ALA A 27 -5.48 -14.16 6.73
C ALA A 27 -6.32 -13.68 7.93
N GLU A 28 -6.45 -12.36 8.13
CA GLU A 28 -7.22 -11.77 9.23
C GLU A 28 -8.74 -11.82 9.00
N THR A 29 -9.19 -11.64 7.77
CA THR A 29 -10.62 -11.55 7.44
C THR A 29 -11.22 -12.88 6.99
N GLY A 30 -10.39 -13.84 6.59
CA GLY A 30 -10.83 -15.09 5.95
C GLY A 30 -11.34 -14.91 4.52
N LEU A 31 -11.24 -13.69 3.95
CA LEU A 31 -11.58 -13.44 2.56
C LEU A 31 -10.46 -13.95 1.63
N PRO A 32 -10.82 -14.44 0.44
CA PRO A 32 -9.83 -14.88 -0.53
C PRO A 32 -9.08 -13.67 -1.11
N ALA A 33 -7.81 -13.86 -1.50
CA ALA A 33 -6.95 -12.77 -1.97
C ALA A 33 -7.52 -12.06 -3.23
N GLU A 34 -8.30 -12.77 -4.03
CA GLU A 34 -8.97 -12.27 -5.24
C GLU A 34 -10.14 -11.31 -4.92
N ALA A 35 -10.59 -11.24 -3.66
CA ALA A 35 -11.56 -10.26 -3.22
C ALA A 35 -10.95 -8.84 -3.12
N PHE A 36 -9.61 -8.74 -3.12
CA PHE A 36 -8.88 -7.48 -3.05
C PHE A 36 -8.40 -7.07 -4.44
N PRO A 37 -8.20 -5.76 -4.70
CA PRO A 37 -7.59 -5.31 -5.94
C PRO A 37 -6.22 -5.96 -6.15
N ALA A 38 -5.90 -6.39 -7.37
CA ALA A 38 -4.64 -7.06 -7.67
C ALA A 38 -3.40 -6.15 -7.55
N GLY A 39 -3.59 -4.84 -7.42
CA GLY A 39 -2.53 -3.85 -7.24
C GLY A 39 -3.04 -2.63 -6.49
N CYS A 40 -2.12 -1.83 -5.94
CA CYS A 40 -2.48 -0.69 -5.11
C CYS A 40 -3.26 0.34 -5.96
N PRO A 41 -4.50 0.70 -5.58
CA PRO A 41 -5.29 1.68 -6.35
C PRO A 41 -4.81 3.12 -6.14
N TYR A 42 -3.90 3.34 -5.19
CA TYR A 42 -3.40 4.66 -4.81
C TYR A 42 -1.93 4.83 -5.17
N THR A 43 -1.57 6.06 -5.54
CA THR A 43 -0.18 6.48 -5.68
C THR A 43 0.47 6.71 -4.31
N LEU A 44 1.81 6.70 -4.25
CA LEU A 44 2.53 7.01 -3.02
C LEU A 44 2.14 8.39 -2.46
N ASP A 45 1.96 9.39 -3.32
CA ASP A 45 1.55 10.73 -2.88
C ASP A 45 0.15 10.77 -2.29
N GLN A 46 -0.78 9.99 -2.83
CA GLN A 46 -2.11 9.84 -2.24
C GLN A 46 -2.03 9.15 -0.87
N LEU A 47 -1.25 8.06 -0.74
CA LEU A 47 -1.09 7.35 0.53
C LEU A 47 -0.42 8.19 1.63
N LEU A 48 0.43 9.13 1.24
CA LEU A 48 1.11 10.05 2.15
C LEU A 48 0.31 11.33 2.42
N SER A 49 -0.84 11.54 1.76
CA SER A 49 -1.69 12.69 2.01
C SER A 49 -2.52 12.47 3.28
N ALA A 50 -2.67 13.52 4.09
CA ALA A 50 -3.50 13.47 5.29
C ALA A 50 -5.00 13.32 4.96
N ASP A 51 -5.39 13.62 3.72
CA ASP A 51 -6.77 13.61 3.25
C ASP A 51 -7.28 12.20 2.91
N LEU A 52 -6.40 11.20 2.80
CA LEU A 52 -6.83 9.83 2.49
C LEU A 52 -7.72 9.21 3.59
N PHE A 53 -7.69 9.77 4.80
CA PHE A 53 -8.46 9.35 5.97
C PHE A 53 -9.33 10.47 6.58
N ALA A 54 -9.57 11.57 5.84
CA ALA A 54 -10.48 12.61 6.30
C ALA A 54 -11.92 12.08 6.24
N GLU A 55 -12.44 11.67 7.39
CA GLU A 55 -13.84 11.28 7.64
C GLU A 55 -14.76 12.51 7.77
#